data_AF-A0A937J3W3-F1
#
_entry.id   AF-A0A937J3W3-F1
#
_cell.length_a   1.000
_cell.length_b   1.000
_cell.length_c   1.000
_cell.angle_alpha   90.00
_cell.angle_beta   90.00
_cell.angle_gamma   90.00
#
_symmetry.space_group_name_H-M   'P 1'
#
loop_
_entity.id
_entity.type
_entity.pdbx_description
1 polymer ?
#
loop_
_entity_poly.entity_id
_entity_poly.type
_entity_poly.pdbx_seq_one_letter_code
_entity_poly.pdbx_strand_id
1 'polypeptide(L)'
;MNQALKTHQLPGHELAYNTALEDIDPSNPLLWPKQEMWGIFERLRNEDPLHFCKEGWMSDERPEDMEPIGPYWSVTRYEDIMAIDTDHHRFSSEPAIVLPNPAEDFPLPMFIAMDQPKHDIQRRTVAPIVASPSLSQMTSVIRERTQLVLDSVPIGEEFDWVDTVSIELTTMMLATLFDFPLEDRRKLTRWSDVATAGPETGIVESEEQRRAELMECVEYFMGLWQQRIGGSGHDLITMLANGESTRDMDATEYLGNLILLIVGGNDTTRNSMSASVYGSHLFPDQWDKVKANRDLIPNTVAEVIRWQTPLAYMRRTALEDVEMHGKTIKKGDKVAMWYVSGNRDERKFSNPNVLDFER
;
A
#
# COMPACT_ATOMS: atom_id res chain seq x y z
N MET A 1 -12.18 -21.05 39.23
CA MET A 1 -11.34 -20.16 40.07
C MET A 1 -10.51 -19.31 39.11
N ASN A 2 -10.90 -18.04 38.95
CA ASN A 2 -10.30 -16.96 38.17
C ASN A 2 -9.19 -17.29 37.15
N GLN A 3 -9.58 -17.58 35.90
CA GLN A 3 -8.90 -16.94 34.77
C GLN A 3 -9.49 -15.54 34.68
N ALA A 4 -8.90 -14.63 35.46
CA ALA A 4 -9.17 -13.21 35.32
C ALA A 4 -9.04 -12.82 33.85
N LEU A 5 -9.95 -11.96 33.39
CA LEU A 5 -9.84 -11.18 32.17
C LEU A 5 -8.41 -10.68 32.00
N LYS A 6 -7.54 -11.44 31.33
CA LYS A 6 -6.42 -10.87 30.61
C LYS A 6 -7.08 -10.26 29.38
N THR A 7 -7.59 -9.05 29.50
CA THR A 7 -7.66 -8.13 28.37
C THR A 7 -6.26 -8.15 27.78
N HIS A 8 -6.07 -8.90 26.70
CA HIS A 8 -4.77 -9.02 26.09
C HIS A 8 -4.50 -7.65 25.47
N GLN A 9 -3.75 -6.83 26.20
CA GLN A 9 -3.36 -5.51 25.75
C GLN A 9 -2.61 -5.66 24.43
N LEU A 10 -2.94 -4.81 23.45
CA LEU A 10 -2.25 -4.80 22.17
C LEU A 10 -0.78 -4.43 22.35
N PRO A 11 0.13 -4.90 21.47
CA PRO A 11 1.50 -4.43 21.47
C PRO A 11 1.54 -2.89 21.43
N GLY A 12 2.42 -2.29 22.26
CA GLY A 12 2.51 -0.84 22.44
C GLY A 12 1.45 -0.21 23.33
N HIS A 13 0.58 -0.97 24.02
CA HIS A 13 -0.42 -0.40 24.93
C HIS A 13 0.22 0.45 26.04
N GLU A 14 1.23 -0.06 26.76
CA GLU A 14 1.90 0.72 27.81
C GLU A 14 2.57 1.98 27.25
N LEU A 15 3.20 1.90 26.08
CA LEU A 15 3.74 3.08 25.39
C LEU A 15 2.62 4.09 25.12
N ALA A 16 1.53 3.64 24.50
CA ALA A 16 0.42 4.49 24.10
C ALA A 16 -0.23 5.19 25.29
N TYR A 17 -0.46 4.52 26.43
CA TYR A 17 -1.16 5.09 27.59
C TYR A 17 -0.24 5.83 28.58
N ASN A 18 1.08 5.64 28.51
CA ASN A 18 2.05 6.42 29.29
C ASN A 18 2.53 7.70 28.57
N THR A 19 2.32 7.82 27.25
CA THR A 19 2.58 9.04 26.48
C THR A 19 1.40 10.02 26.59
N ALA A 20 1.63 11.33 26.68
CA ALA A 20 0.52 12.29 26.63
C ALA A 20 -0.15 12.25 25.24
N LEU A 21 -1.46 12.50 25.14
CA LEU A 21 -2.17 12.40 23.85
C LEU A 21 -1.52 13.31 22.79
N GLU A 22 -1.16 14.54 23.16
CA GLU A 22 -0.51 15.50 22.27
C GLU A 22 0.87 15.10 21.74
N ASP A 23 1.52 14.11 22.36
CA ASP A 23 2.87 13.63 22.03
C ASP A 23 2.83 12.29 21.26
N ILE A 24 1.65 11.77 20.95
CA ILE A 24 1.51 10.54 20.17
C ILE A 24 1.85 10.81 18.70
N ASP A 25 2.77 10.02 18.15
CA ASP A 25 3.12 10.04 16.73
C ASP A 25 3.10 8.63 16.11
N PRO A 26 2.01 8.24 15.41
CA PRO A 26 1.94 6.96 14.72
C PRO A 26 2.84 6.88 13.47
N SER A 27 3.39 8.01 12.99
CA SER A 27 4.24 8.03 11.79
C SER A 27 5.68 7.56 12.03
N ASN A 28 6.10 7.43 13.30
CA ASN A 28 7.44 6.95 13.64
C ASN A 28 7.66 5.50 13.14
N PRO A 29 8.57 5.26 12.18
CA PRO A 29 8.78 3.96 11.57
C PRO A 29 9.29 2.91 12.56
N LEU A 30 9.93 3.30 13.67
CA LEU A 30 10.48 2.38 14.67
C LEU A 30 9.40 1.61 15.46
N LEU A 31 8.16 2.12 15.47
CA LEU A 31 7.02 1.49 16.12
C LEU A 31 6.54 0.24 15.36
N TRP A 32 6.72 0.22 14.04
CA TRP A 32 6.07 -0.73 13.14
C TRP A 32 6.69 -2.13 13.20
N PRO A 33 8.03 -2.32 13.17
CA PRO A 33 8.64 -3.63 13.32
C PRO A 33 8.31 -4.31 14.66
N LYS A 34 8.10 -3.50 15.72
CA LYS A 34 7.72 -3.97 17.07
C LYS A 34 6.21 -4.12 17.26
N GLN A 35 5.43 -3.75 16.25
CA GLN A 35 3.97 -3.69 16.27
C GLN A 35 3.37 -2.75 17.33
N GLU A 36 4.14 -1.82 17.88
CA GLU A 36 3.70 -0.92 18.98
C GLU A 36 2.66 0.12 18.52
N MET A 37 2.52 0.32 17.21
CA MET A 37 1.48 1.17 16.64
C MET A 37 0.05 0.70 16.98
N TRP A 38 -0.16 -0.58 17.31
CA TRP A 38 -1.48 -1.11 17.62
C TRP A 38 -2.12 -0.48 18.87
N GLY A 39 -1.36 -0.38 19.96
CA GLY A 39 -1.83 0.28 21.19
C GLY A 39 -2.11 1.77 20.98
N ILE A 40 -1.29 2.43 20.14
CA ILE A 40 -1.50 3.83 19.75
C ILE A 40 -2.81 4.00 19.02
N PHE A 41 -3.06 3.22 17.97
CA PHE A 41 -4.29 3.34 17.19
C PHE A 41 -5.54 2.99 18.00
N GLU A 42 -5.46 2.00 18.91
CA GLU A 42 -6.55 1.73 19.86
C GLU A 42 -6.86 2.95 20.72
N ARG A 43 -5.84 3.57 21.31
CA ARG A 43 -6.03 4.76 22.16
C ARG A 43 -6.59 5.93 21.35
N LEU A 44 -6.03 6.23 20.19
CA LEU A 44 -6.51 7.32 19.34
C LEU A 44 -7.97 7.10 18.91
N ARG A 45 -8.34 5.89 18.49
CA ARG A 45 -9.75 5.60 18.17
C ARG A 45 -10.69 5.85 19.35
N ASN A 46 -10.26 5.64 20.59
CA ASN A 46 -11.10 5.76 21.77
C ASN A 46 -11.14 7.18 22.36
N GLU A 47 -10.01 7.86 22.41
CA GLU A 47 -9.84 9.12 23.13
C GLU A 47 -9.75 10.34 22.19
N ASP A 48 -9.11 10.21 21.03
CA ASP A 48 -8.85 11.32 20.11
C ASP A 48 -8.85 10.88 18.63
N PRO A 49 -10.02 10.58 18.03
CA PRO A 49 -10.10 9.90 16.73
C PRO A 49 -9.64 10.76 15.54
N LEU A 50 -9.69 12.08 15.70
CA LEU A 50 -9.10 13.08 14.82
C LEU A 50 -7.95 13.75 15.58
N HIS A 51 -6.78 13.14 15.53
CA HIS A 51 -5.63 13.52 16.33
C HIS A 51 -4.70 14.47 15.58
N PHE A 52 -4.23 15.55 16.21
CA PHE A 52 -3.25 16.46 15.59
C PHE A 52 -1.86 16.15 16.13
N CYS A 53 -1.00 15.60 15.27
CA CYS A 53 0.41 15.41 15.58
C CYS A 53 1.17 16.66 15.16
N LYS A 54 1.84 17.32 16.11
CA LYS A 54 2.56 18.59 15.86
C LYS A 54 3.89 18.36 15.16
N GLU A 55 4.56 17.27 15.52
CA GLU A 55 5.96 16.99 15.19
C GLU A 55 6.10 15.57 14.64
N GLY A 56 5.54 15.34 13.45
CA GLY A 56 5.60 14.03 12.79
C GLY A 56 7.04 13.60 12.48
N TRP A 57 7.38 12.41 12.95
CA TRP A 57 8.67 11.74 12.86
C TRP A 57 9.87 12.57 13.34
N MET A 58 9.78 13.05 14.58
CA MET A 58 10.94 13.55 15.33
C MET A 58 11.52 12.41 16.20
N SER A 59 12.52 11.70 15.66
CA SER A 59 13.28 10.66 16.39
C SER A 59 14.75 11.03 16.43
N ASP A 60 15.43 10.74 17.55
CA ASP A 60 16.90 10.85 17.67
C ASP A 60 17.63 9.92 16.69
N GLU A 61 16.95 8.87 16.21
CA GLU A 61 17.46 7.93 15.21
C GLU A 61 17.14 8.37 13.76
N ARG A 62 16.47 9.51 13.54
CA ARG A 62 16.20 10.04 12.19
C ARG A 62 17.52 10.50 11.56
N PRO A 63 17.82 10.07 10.31
CA PRO A 63 18.98 10.60 9.57
C PRO A 63 18.92 12.13 9.45
N GLU A 64 20.06 12.81 9.65
CA GLU A 64 20.13 14.27 9.65
C GLU A 64 19.70 14.90 8.31
N ASP A 65 19.86 14.15 7.21
CA ASP A 65 19.55 14.54 5.83
C ASP A 65 18.09 14.28 5.40
N MET A 66 17.27 13.63 6.24
CA MET A 66 15.85 13.41 5.97
C MET A 66 14.97 14.43 6.69
N GLU A 67 14.21 15.24 5.97
CA GLU A 67 13.26 16.19 6.58
C GLU A 67 12.19 15.47 7.42
N PRO A 68 11.81 16.00 8.60
CA PRO A 68 10.69 15.47 9.36
C PRO A 68 9.37 15.62 8.59
N ILE A 69 8.39 14.79 8.93
CA ILE A 69 7.05 14.86 8.31
C ILE A 69 6.38 16.21 8.63
N GLY A 70 6.65 16.76 9.82
CA GLY A 70 6.03 17.98 10.31
C GLY A 70 4.59 17.74 10.80
N PRO A 71 3.78 18.80 10.93
CA PRO A 71 2.44 18.68 11.50
C PRO A 71 1.46 17.99 10.55
N TYR A 72 0.59 17.13 11.09
CA TYR A 72 -0.47 16.46 10.34
C TYR A 72 -1.62 15.98 11.23
N TRP A 73 -2.79 15.78 10.61
CA TRP A 73 -3.94 15.13 11.24
C TRP A 73 -3.92 13.62 11.00
N SER A 74 -4.14 12.85 12.05
CA SER A 74 -4.39 11.40 12.01
C SER A 74 -5.88 11.13 12.14
N VAL A 75 -6.45 10.46 11.15
CA VAL A 75 -7.84 10.02 11.12
C VAL A 75 -7.86 8.51 11.32
N THR A 76 -8.44 8.05 12.43
CA THR A 76 -8.18 6.68 12.92
C THR A 76 -9.41 5.76 12.95
N ARG A 77 -10.62 6.30 12.81
CA ARG A 77 -11.87 5.51 12.77
C ARG A 77 -12.32 5.26 11.34
N TYR A 78 -13.00 4.13 11.13
CA TYR A 78 -13.42 3.68 9.79
C TYR A 78 -14.33 4.69 9.09
N GLU A 79 -15.38 5.15 9.76
CA GLU A 79 -16.37 6.06 9.17
C GLU A 79 -15.78 7.46 8.89
N ASP A 80 -14.84 7.93 9.72
CA ASP A 80 -14.17 9.22 9.50
C ASP A 80 -13.20 9.15 8.31
N ILE A 81 -12.48 8.03 8.17
CA ILE A 81 -11.65 7.76 6.99
C ILE A 81 -12.52 7.75 5.72
N MET A 82 -13.64 7.03 5.73
CA MET A 82 -14.56 6.98 4.59
C MET A 82 -15.10 8.36 4.23
N ALA A 83 -15.45 9.18 5.22
CA ALA A 83 -15.94 10.54 5.01
C ALA A 83 -14.91 11.43 4.32
N ILE A 84 -13.62 11.27 4.63
CA ILE A 84 -12.53 12.03 4.01
C ILE A 84 -12.18 11.47 2.63
N ASP A 85 -12.08 10.15 2.48
CA ASP A 85 -11.66 9.52 1.22
C ASP A 85 -12.69 9.75 0.10
N THR A 86 -13.98 9.78 0.44
CA THR A 86 -15.06 10.05 -0.52
C THR A 86 -15.25 11.54 -0.83
N ASP A 87 -14.65 12.43 -0.04
CA ASP A 87 -14.74 13.88 -0.20
C ASP A 87 -13.47 14.48 -0.79
N HIS A 88 -13.15 14.00 -1.98
CA HIS A 88 -11.98 14.43 -2.75
C HIS A 88 -12.06 15.91 -3.20
N HIS A 89 -13.19 16.59 -2.99
CA HIS A 89 -13.32 18.03 -3.29
C HIS A 89 -12.75 18.92 -2.19
N ARG A 90 -12.88 18.50 -0.92
CA ARG A 90 -12.29 19.22 0.22
C ARG A 90 -10.93 18.66 0.62
N PHE A 91 -10.67 17.40 0.28
CA PHE A 91 -9.42 16.70 0.59
C PHE A 91 -8.72 16.25 -0.69
N SER A 92 -7.76 17.04 -1.13
CA SER A 92 -7.00 16.84 -2.37
C SER A 92 -5.96 15.73 -2.24
N SER A 93 -5.73 14.98 -3.31
CA SER A 93 -4.57 14.08 -3.43
C SER A 93 -3.34 14.77 -4.05
N GLU A 94 -3.51 15.99 -4.55
CA GLU A 94 -2.44 16.79 -5.13
C GLU A 94 -1.65 17.56 -4.03
N PRO A 95 -0.32 17.65 -4.13
CA PRO A 95 0.58 16.92 -5.04
C PRO A 95 1.03 15.56 -4.47
N ALA A 96 0.55 15.13 -3.30
CA ALA A 96 1.11 14.00 -2.57
C ALA A 96 0.08 13.19 -1.78
N ILE A 97 0.26 11.86 -1.83
CA ILE A 97 -0.56 10.84 -1.17
C ILE A 97 0.13 10.15 0.01
N VAL A 98 1.37 10.54 0.32
CA VAL A 98 2.14 10.06 1.48
C VAL A 98 2.43 11.23 2.43
N LEU A 99 2.82 10.95 3.67
CA LEU A 99 3.07 11.97 4.69
C LEU A 99 4.33 12.82 4.41
N PRO A 100 5.48 12.24 4.03
CA PRO A 100 6.62 13.00 3.56
C PRO A 100 6.25 13.87 2.36
N ASN A 101 6.77 15.09 2.32
CA ASN A 101 6.58 15.94 1.15
C ASN A 101 7.45 15.39 0.00
N PRO A 102 6.97 15.44 -1.25
CA PRO A 102 7.77 15.05 -2.40
C PRO A 102 8.96 16.00 -2.56
N ALA A 103 10.10 15.46 -3.00
CA ALA A 103 11.27 16.25 -3.34
C ALA A 103 10.97 17.17 -4.54
N GLU A 104 11.46 18.42 -4.49
CA GLU A 104 11.18 19.42 -5.54
C GLU A 104 11.93 19.15 -6.86
N ASP A 105 13.01 18.35 -6.83
CA ASP A 105 13.94 18.20 -7.94
C ASP A 105 13.54 17.11 -8.96
N PHE A 106 12.57 16.25 -8.63
CA PHE A 106 12.10 15.19 -9.53
C PHE A 106 10.61 14.86 -9.34
N PRO A 107 9.68 15.76 -9.74
CA PRO A 107 8.27 15.45 -9.70
C PRO A 107 7.97 14.33 -10.69
N LEU A 108 7.50 13.19 -10.18
CA LEU A 108 6.92 12.10 -10.97
C LEU A 108 5.40 12.21 -10.88
N PRO A 109 4.73 12.84 -11.86
CA PRO A 109 3.29 13.01 -11.80
C PRO A 109 2.62 11.64 -12.00
N MET A 110 1.75 11.28 -11.08
CA MET A 110 1.02 10.02 -11.10
C MET A 110 -0.45 10.30 -10.92
N PHE A 111 -1.34 9.63 -11.66
CA PHE A 111 -2.77 9.93 -11.54
C PHE A 111 -3.32 9.73 -10.12
N ILE A 112 -2.71 8.87 -9.28
CA ILE A 112 -3.11 8.69 -7.87
C ILE A 112 -2.94 9.96 -7.03
N ALA A 113 -2.01 10.84 -7.42
CA ALA A 113 -1.69 12.12 -6.76
C ALA A 113 -2.23 13.31 -7.57
N MET A 114 -3.32 13.09 -8.33
CA MET A 114 -4.02 14.12 -9.10
C MET A 114 -5.48 14.20 -8.66
N ASP A 115 -6.05 15.39 -8.74
CA ASP A 115 -7.49 15.58 -8.60
C ASP A 115 -8.21 15.56 -9.96
N GLN A 116 -9.54 15.64 -9.91
CA GLN A 116 -10.38 15.79 -11.10
C GLN A 116 -10.13 17.14 -11.80
N PRO A 117 -10.24 17.21 -13.14
CA PRO A 117 -10.66 16.14 -14.06
C PRO A 117 -9.51 15.26 -14.58
N LYS A 118 -8.25 15.63 -14.33
CA LYS A 118 -7.09 14.97 -14.95
C LYS A 118 -6.95 13.51 -14.50
N HIS A 119 -7.19 13.23 -13.22
CA HIS A 119 -7.26 11.87 -12.68
C HIS A 119 -8.19 10.97 -13.51
N ASP A 120 -9.42 11.42 -13.76
CA ASP A 120 -10.45 10.61 -14.41
C ASP A 120 -10.08 10.24 -15.84
N ILE A 121 -9.41 11.16 -16.54
CA ILE A 121 -8.95 10.96 -17.91
C ILE A 121 -7.87 9.87 -17.94
N GLN A 122 -6.83 10.00 -17.12
CA GLN A 122 -5.72 9.03 -17.10
C GLN A 122 -6.17 7.65 -16.59
N ARG A 123 -6.97 7.62 -15.51
CA ARG A 123 -7.49 6.37 -14.94
C ARG A 123 -8.35 5.60 -15.94
N ARG A 124 -9.16 6.29 -16.75
CA ARG A 124 -10.03 5.64 -17.75
C ARG A 124 -9.24 4.88 -18.81
N THR A 125 -8.03 5.33 -19.16
CA THR A 125 -7.18 4.66 -20.14
C THR A 125 -6.69 3.31 -19.66
N VAL A 126 -6.32 3.20 -18.38
CA VAL A 126 -5.75 1.96 -17.80
C VAL A 126 -6.80 1.04 -17.18
N ALA A 127 -7.98 1.55 -16.83
CA ALA A 127 -9.06 0.78 -16.23
C ALA A 127 -9.44 -0.53 -16.96
N PRO A 128 -9.38 -0.64 -18.30
CA PRO A 128 -9.74 -1.89 -18.99
C PRO A 128 -8.85 -3.09 -18.64
N ILE A 129 -7.63 -2.90 -18.16
CA ILE A 129 -6.76 -4.04 -17.82
C ILE A 129 -7.25 -4.83 -16.60
N VAL A 130 -7.93 -4.14 -15.67
CA VAL A 130 -8.53 -4.74 -14.48
C VAL A 130 -10.02 -5.07 -14.68
N ALA A 131 -10.54 -4.90 -15.90
CA ALA A 131 -11.90 -5.27 -16.22
C ALA A 131 -12.08 -6.80 -16.33
N SER A 132 -13.29 -7.28 -16.09
CA SER A 132 -13.61 -8.72 -16.06
C SER A 132 -13.13 -9.52 -17.28
N PRO A 133 -13.21 -9.02 -18.54
CA PRO A 133 -12.70 -9.76 -19.68
C PRO A 133 -11.19 -9.99 -19.63
N SER A 134 -10.42 -8.96 -19.28
CA SER A 134 -8.96 -9.02 -19.16
C SER A 134 -8.55 -9.97 -18.03
N LEU A 135 -9.19 -9.88 -16.86
CA LEU A 135 -8.94 -10.79 -15.74
C LEU A 135 -9.27 -12.26 -16.08
N SER A 136 -10.31 -12.49 -16.86
CA SER A 136 -10.70 -13.84 -17.31
C SER A 136 -9.62 -14.46 -18.21
N GLN A 137 -8.99 -13.67 -19.08
CA GLN A 137 -7.89 -14.12 -19.94
C GLN A 137 -6.64 -14.45 -19.13
N MET A 138 -6.36 -13.69 -18.05
CA MET A 138 -5.21 -13.93 -17.19
C MET A 138 -5.39 -15.14 -16.25
N THR A 139 -6.64 -15.59 -16.00
CA THR A 139 -6.93 -16.64 -15.02
C THR A 139 -6.16 -17.93 -15.28
N SER A 140 -6.07 -18.37 -16.54
CA SER A 140 -5.34 -19.60 -16.89
C SER A 140 -3.84 -19.45 -16.63
N VAL A 141 -3.25 -18.31 -17.01
CA VAL A 141 -1.82 -18.03 -16.83
C VAL A 141 -1.45 -17.89 -15.36
N ILE A 142 -2.29 -17.19 -14.57
CA ILE A 142 -2.09 -17.06 -13.12
C ILE A 142 -2.15 -18.43 -12.46
N ARG A 143 -3.13 -19.28 -12.83
CA ARG A 143 -3.26 -20.64 -12.29
C ARG A 143 -2.05 -21.50 -12.61
N GLU A 144 -1.63 -21.54 -13.87
CA GLU A 144 -0.46 -22.30 -14.32
C GLU A 144 0.79 -21.93 -13.55
N ARG A 145 1.07 -20.62 -13.44
CA ARG A 145 2.24 -20.11 -12.70
C ARG A 145 2.16 -20.35 -11.21
N THR A 146 0.96 -20.25 -10.63
CA THR A 146 0.74 -20.60 -9.23
C THR A 146 1.05 -22.07 -8.98
N GLN A 147 0.58 -22.97 -9.86
CA GLN A 147 0.90 -24.39 -9.75
C GLN A 147 2.40 -24.64 -9.90
N LEU A 148 3.05 -24.04 -10.90
CA LEU A 148 4.49 -24.18 -11.12
C LEU A 148 5.31 -23.80 -9.89
N VAL A 149 5.01 -22.64 -9.28
CA VAL A 149 5.72 -22.18 -8.09
C VAL A 149 5.45 -23.09 -6.90
N LEU A 150 4.19 -23.44 -6.64
CA LEU A 150 3.82 -24.30 -5.51
C LEU A 150 4.32 -25.74 -5.67
N ASP A 151 4.49 -26.24 -6.90
CA ASP A 151 5.08 -27.55 -7.16
C ASP A 151 6.61 -27.56 -6.94
N SER A 152 7.24 -26.39 -6.89
CA SER A 152 8.69 -26.24 -6.69
C SER A 152 9.13 -26.09 -5.23
N VAL A 153 8.20 -25.79 -4.32
CA VAL A 153 8.55 -25.59 -2.89
C VAL A 153 8.86 -26.93 -2.21
N PRO A 154 9.84 -26.98 -1.31
CA PRO A 154 10.22 -28.23 -0.64
C PRO A 154 9.17 -28.67 0.38
N ILE A 155 9.00 -29.99 0.54
CA ILE A 155 8.08 -30.57 1.53
C ILE A 155 8.88 -31.04 2.74
N GLY A 156 8.57 -30.50 3.92
CA GLY A 156 9.24 -30.88 5.18
C GLY A 156 10.58 -30.19 5.42
N GLU A 157 10.95 -29.21 4.59
CA GLU A 157 12.13 -28.37 4.76
C GLU A 157 11.71 -26.91 4.92
N GLU A 158 12.50 -26.15 5.67
CA GLU A 158 12.28 -24.71 5.86
C GLU A 158 12.70 -23.95 4.59
N PHE A 159 11.89 -22.98 4.19
CA PHE A 159 12.19 -22.08 3.09
C PHE A 159 11.54 -20.71 3.34
N ASP A 160 12.02 -19.68 2.64
CA ASP A 160 11.44 -18.35 2.68
C ASP A 160 10.22 -18.25 1.75
N TRP A 161 9.02 -18.20 2.34
CA TRP A 161 7.76 -18.00 1.61
C TRP A 161 7.71 -16.66 0.88
N VAL A 162 8.32 -15.62 1.44
CA VAL A 162 8.30 -14.28 0.85
C VAL A 162 9.05 -14.29 -0.47
N ASP A 163 10.30 -14.77 -0.50
CA ASP A 163 11.08 -14.83 -1.74
C ASP A 163 10.55 -15.88 -2.72
N THR A 164 10.28 -17.10 -2.24
CA THR A 164 9.97 -18.24 -3.12
C THR A 164 8.57 -18.14 -3.73
N VAL A 165 7.60 -17.58 -3.00
CA VAL A 165 6.19 -17.57 -3.42
C VAL A 165 5.68 -16.15 -3.63
N SER A 166 5.70 -15.31 -2.60
CA SER A 166 5.06 -13.98 -2.67
C SER A 166 5.71 -13.07 -3.70
N ILE A 167 7.04 -12.97 -3.69
CA ILE A 167 7.81 -12.17 -4.67
C ILE A 167 7.67 -12.78 -6.06
N GLU A 168 7.91 -14.09 -6.20
CA GLU A 168 7.93 -14.74 -7.52
C GLU A 168 6.57 -14.64 -8.24
N LEU A 169 5.46 -14.95 -7.56
CA LEU A 169 4.12 -14.88 -8.17
C LEU A 169 3.71 -13.45 -8.53
N THR A 170 3.99 -12.50 -7.64
CA THR A 170 3.66 -11.10 -7.88
C THR A 170 4.48 -10.54 -9.05
N THR A 171 5.77 -10.87 -9.10
CA THR A 171 6.68 -10.41 -10.16
C THR A 171 6.27 -10.99 -11.52
N MET A 172 5.88 -12.25 -11.58
CA MET A 172 5.34 -12.83 -12.82
C MET A 172 4.03 -12.17 -13.25
N MET A 173 3.15 -11.82 -12.30
CA MET A 173 1.90 -11.10 -12.61
C MET A 173 2.21 -9.73 -13.23
N LEU A 174 3.10 -8.94 -12.64
CA LEU A 174 3.52 -7.64 -13.20
C LEU A 174 4.14 -7.81 -14.58
N ALA A 175 5.01 -8.81 -14.77
CA ALA A 175 5.59 -9.08 -16.07
C ALA A 175 4.52 -9.37 -17.13
N THR A 176 3.43 -10.05 -16.77
CA THR A 176 2.28 -10.23 -17.68
C THR A 176 1.51 -8.95 -17.94
N LEU A 177 1.28 -8.12 -16.93
CA LEU A 177 0.56 -6.86 -17.12
C LEU A 177 1.30 -5.88 -18.04
N PHE A 178 2.63 -5.91 -18.04
CA PHE A 178 3.47 -5.02 -18.84
C PHE A 178 3.98 -5.66 -20.15
N ASP A 179 3.68 -6.93 -20.41
CA ASP A 179 4.38 -7.75 -21.42
C ASP A 179 5.91 -7.56 -21.33
N PHE A 180 6.41 -7.64 -20.08
CA PHE A 180 7.81 -7.46 -19.73
C PHE A 180 8.58 -8.76 -19.95
N PRO A 181 9.83 -8.72 -20.47
CA PRO A 181 10.63 -9.92 -20.69
C PRO A 181 10.77 -10.76 -19.40
N LEU A 182 10.34 -12.02 -19.46
CA LEU A 182 10.21 -12.86 -18.26
C LEU A 182 11.58 -13.15 -17.63
N GLU A 183 12.62 -13.23 -18.44
CA GLU A 183 14.02 -13.35 -18.04
C GLU A 183 14.50 -12.18 -17.18
N ASP A 184 13.97 -10.98 -17.41
CA ASP A 184 14.36 -9.75 -16.72
C ASP A 184 13.42 -9.40 -15.56
N ARG A 185 12.35 -10.19 -15.31
CA ARG A 185 11.25 -9.85 -14.39
C ARG A 185 11.68 -9.39 -13.00
N ARG A 186 12.80 -9.91 -12.46
CA ARG A 186 13.32 -9.53 -11.14
C ARG A 186 13.79 -8.06 -11.07
N LYS A 187 14.02 -7.40 -12.22
CA LYS A 187 14.21 -5.94 -12.29
C LYS A 187 12.98 -5.19 -11.78
N LEU A 188 11.76 -5.65 -12.09
CA LEU A 188 10.52 -5.04 -11.60
C LEU A 188 10.45 -5.06 -10.07
N THR A 189 10.83 -6.19 -9.46
CA THR A 189 10.91 -6.31 -7.99
C THR A 189 11.92 -5.32 -7.44
N ARG A 190 13.14 -5.28 -8.01
CA ARG A 190 14.20 -4.38 -7.55
C ARG A 190 13.79 -2.92 -7.64
N TRP A 191 13.24 -2.49 -8.77
CA TRP A 191 12.80 -1.09 -8.94
C TRP A 191 11.64 -0.72 -8.01
N SER A 192 10.73 -1.66 -7.72
CA SER A 192 9.69 -1.46 -6.71
C SER A 192 10.27 -1.25 -5.31
N ASP A 193 11.18 -2.12 -4.89
CA ASP A 193 11.83 -2.04 -3.58
C ASP A 193 12.63 -0.73 -3.45
N VAL A 194 13.35 -0.33 -4.51
CA VAL A 194 14.13 0.93 -4.55
C VAL A 194 13.24 2.17 -4.54
N ALA A 195 12.07 2.13 -5.19
CA ALA A 195 11.17 3.28 -5.25
C ALA A 195 10.67 3.71 -3.86
N THR A 196 10.51 2.76 -2.94
CA THR A 196 9.96 2.96 -1.59
C THR A 196 11.02 2.90 -0.48
N ALA A 197 12.28 2.58 -0.82
CA ALA A 197 13.39 2.51 0.12
C ALA A 197 14.09 3.86 0.34
N GLY A 198 14.65 4.03 1.54
CA GLY A 198 15.76 4.94 1.84
C GLY A 198 16.99 4.16 2.36
N PRO A 199 18.16 4.82 2.54
CA PRO A 199 19.40 4.15 2.99
C PRO A 199 19.25 3.36 4.30
N GLU A 200 18.40 3.84 5.22
CA GLU A 200 18.07 3.22 6.49
C GLU A 200 17.40 1.85 6.37
N THR A 201 16.81 1.54 5.22
CA THR A 201 16.20 0.23 4.95
C THR A 201 17.25 -0.83 4.60
N GLY A 202 18.48 -0.42 4.23
CA GLY A 202 19.53 -1.30 3.73
C GLY A 202 19.30 -1.83 2.29
N ILE A 203 18.24 -1.41 1.61
CA ILE A 203 17.93 -1.80 0.22
C ILE A 203 18.81 -1.03 -0.77
N VAL A 204 19.11 0.22 -0.45
CA VAL A 204 20.04 1.11 -1.16
C VAL A 204 21.08 1.64 -0.18
N GLU A 205 22.28 1.92 -0.65
CA GLU A 205 23.36 2.48 0.18
C GLU A 205 23.33 4.01 0.23
N SER A 206 22.68 4.65 -0.75
CA SER A 206 22.55 6.11 -0.84
C SER A 206 21.37 6.56 -1.70
N GLU A 207 20.94 7.80 -1.53
CA GLU A 207 19.96 8.44 -2.43
C GLU A 207 20.48 8.55 -3.88
N GLU A 208 21.80 8.66 -4.07
CA GLU A 208 22.40 8.67 -5.41
C GLU A 208 22.21 7.33 -6.11
N GLN A 209 22.47 6.21 -5.41
CA GLN A 209 22.21 4.87 -5.94
C GLN A 209 20.73 4.69 -6.27
N ARG A 210 19.85 5.08 -5.34
CA ARG A 210 18.39 5.02 -5.53
C ARG A 210 17.96 5.74 -6.80
N ARG A 211 18.43 6.98 -6.99
CA ARG A 211 18.13 7.79 -8.19
C ARG A 211 18.66 7.14 -9.46
N ALA A 212 19.89 6.59 -9.43
CA ALA A 212 20.47 5.92 -10.59
C ALA A 212 19.65 4.69 -11.02
N GLU A 213 19.28 3.82 -10.08
CA GLU A 213 18.48 2.62 -10.39
C GLU A 213 17.07 2.96 -10.87
N LEU A 214 16.44 4.02 -10.34
CA LEU A 214 15.17 4.51 -10.85
C LEU A 214 15.32 5.07 -12.28
N MET A 215 16.43 5.75 -12.61
CA MET A 215 16.71 6.18 -13.97
C MET A 215 16.91 5.01 -14.93
N GLU A 216 17.55 3.91 -14.51
CA GLU A 216 17.62 2.68 -15.32
C GLU A 216 16.22 2.10 -15.59
N CYS A 217 15.33 2.13 -14.59
CA CYS A 217 13.92 1.77 -14.77
C CYS A 217 13.27 2.65 -15.85
N VAL A 218 13.46 3.97 -15.78
CA VAL A 218 12.96 4.91 -16.78
C VAL A 218 13.40 4.51 -18.18
N GLU A 219 14.71 4.34 -18.37
CA GLU A 219 15.30 4.05 -19.68
C GLU A 219 14.77 2.75 -20.27
N TYR A 220 14.64 1.71 -19.44
CA TYR A 220 14.10 0.41 -19.87
C TYR A 220 12.65 0.55 -20.35
N PHE A 221 11.79 1.20 -19.54
CA PHE A 221 10.38 1.38 -19.88
C PHE A 221 10.16 2.32 -21.05
N MET A 222 11.03 3.33 -21.24
CA MET A 222 11.04 4.15 -22.46
C MET A 222 11.36 3.30 -23.69
N GLY A 223 12.31 2.37 -23.59
CA GLY A 223 12.60 1.40 -24.64
C GLY A 223 11.38 0.53 -25.00
N LEU A 224 10.71 -0.02 -24.00
CA LEU A 224 9.48 -0.79 -24.21
C LEU A 224 8.37 0.07 -24.84
N TRP A 225 8.17 1.29 -24.35
CA TRP A 225 7.19 2.22 -24.91
C TRP A 225 7.38 2.43 -26.41
N GLN A 226 8.61 2.76 -26.84
CA GLN A 226 8.90 2.98 -28.26
C GLN A 226 8.60 1.76 -29.12
N GLN A 227 8.75 0.54 -28.58
CA GLN A 227 8.39 -0.70 -29.28
C GLN A 227 6.88 -0.94 -29.37
N ARG A 228 6.08 -0.36 -28.45
CA ARG A 228 4.62 -0.54 -28.41
C ARG A 228 3.83 0.52 -29.17
N ILE A 229 4.45 1.65 -29.55
CA ILE A 229 3.80 2.68 -30.36
C ILE A 229 3.33 2.07 -31.69
N GLY A 230 2.04 2.23 -32.00
CA GLY A 230 1.40 1.67 -33.20
C GLY A 230 1.10 0.17 -33.11
N GLY A 231 1.41 -0.49 -31.99
CA GLY A 231 1.14 -1.90 -31.74
C GLY A 231 -0.32 -2.19 -31.31
N SER A 232 -0.66 -3.48 -31.23
CA SER A 232 -2.00 -3.97 -30.83
C SER A 232 -1.98 -4.94 -29.64
N GLY A 233 -0.91 -4.93 -28.84
CA GLY A 233 -0.82 -5.64 -27.57
C GLY A 233 -1.91 -5.20 -26.57
N HIS A 234 -2.17 -6.07 -25.60
CA HIS A 234 -3.19 -5.87 -24.56
C HIS A 234 -2.60 -5.53 -23.18
N ASP A 235 -1.30 -5.28 -23.12
CA ASP A 235 -0.55 -4.88 -21.93
C ASP A 235 -0.68 -3.38 -21.62
N LEU A 236 -0.35 -2.99 -20.38
CA LEU A 236 -0.40 -1.62 -19.89
C LEU A 236 0.40 -0.64 -20.75
N ILE A 237 1.58 -1.06 -21.19
CA ILE A 237 2.49 -0.19 -21.96
C ILE A 237 1.84 0.10 -23.32
N THR A 238 1.33 -0.92 -24.00
CA THR A 238 0.62 -0.75 -25.27
C THR A 238 -0.65 0.07 -25.12
N MET A 239 -1.44 -0.17 -24.07
CA MET A 239 -2.68 0.58 -23.81
C MET A 239 -2.41 2.07 -23.61
N LEU A 240 -1.38 2.41 -22.83
CA LEU A 240 -1.00 3.80 -22.61
C LEU A 240 -0.34 4.42 -23.85
N ALA A 241 0.46 3.66 -24.61
CA ALA A 241 1.14 4.14 -25.83
C ALA A 241 0.18 4.53 -26.94
N ASN A 242 -0.97 3.85 -27.00
CA ASN A 242 -1.92 4.00 -28.09
C ASN A 242 -3.29 4.54 -27.64
N GLY A 243 -3.46 4.81 -26.34
CA GLY A 243 -4.69 5.36 -25.78
C GLY A 243 -4.97 6.77 -26.30
N GLU A 244 -6.22 7.04 -26.71
CA GLU A 244 -6.62 8.32 -27.30
C GLU A 244 -6.25 9.53 -26.42
N SER A 245 -6.36 9.37 -25.10
CA SER A 245 -6.06 10.42 -24.13
C SER A 245 -4.62 10.41 -23.59
N THR A 246 -3.79 9.45 -23.99
CA THR A 246 -2.45 9.24 -23.40
C THR A 246 -1.33 9.12 -24.43
N ARG A 247 -1.63 8.91 -25.71
CA ARG A 247 -0.65 8.85 -26.80
C ARG A 247 0.20 10.14 -26.94
N ASP A 248 -0.36 11.28 -26.52
CA ASP A 248 0.27 12.60 -26.55
C ASP A 248 0.68 13.07 -25.13
N MET A 249 0.69 12.16 -24.14
CA MET A 249 1.07 12.45 -22.76
C MET A 249 2.56 12.79 -22.67
N ASP A 250 2.92 13.70 -21.75
CA ASP A 250 4.33 13.97 -21.45
C ASP A 250 5.05 12.70 -20.97
N ALA A 251 6.30 12.54 -21.38
CA ALA A 251 7.09 11.35 -21.06
C ALA A 251 7.26 11.16 -19.55
N THR A 252 7.34 12.26 -18.78
CA THR A 252 7.49 12.24 -17.32
C THR A 252 6.21 11.76 -16.64
N GLU A 253 5.05 12.19 -17.11
CA GLU A 253 3.74 11.72 -16.61
C GLU A 253 3.51 10.24 -16.95
N TYR A 254 3.91 9.83 -18.16
CA TYR A 254 3.81 8.45 -18.56
C TYR A 254 4.67 7.54 -17.67
N LEU A 255 5.92 7.95 -17.45
CA LEU A 255 6.83 7.27 -16.56
C LEU A 255 6.30 7.20 -15.12
N GLY A 256 5.80 8.33 -14.59
CA GLY A 256 5.21 8.36 -13.25
C GLY A 256 4.09 7.33 -13.13
N ASN A 257 3.19 7.27 -14.12
CA ASN A 257 2.12 6.28 -14.14
C ASN A 257 2.62 4.83 -14.22
N LEU A 258 3.72 4.56 -14.92
CA LEU A 258 4.33 3.23 -14.93
C LEU A 258 4.90 2.86 -13.55
N ILE A 259 5.65 3.76 -12.93
CA ILE A 259 6.21 3.56 -11.58
C ILE A 259 5.07 3.32 -10.59
N LEU A 260 3.98 4.09 -10.67
CA LEU A 260 2.77 3.88 -9.87
C LEU A 260 2.23 2.45 -10.01
N LEU A 261 2.16 1.93 -11.23
CA LEU A 261 1.60 0.60 -11.50
C LEU A 261 2.54 -0.51 -11.02
N ILE A 262 3.87 -0.32 -11.11
CA ILE A 262 4.87 -1.25 -10.57
C ILE A 262 4.75 -1.29 -9.04
N VAL A 263 4.89 -0.14 -8.37
CA VAL A 263 4.88 -0.04 -6.91
C VAL A 263 3.52 -0.47 -6.35
N GLY A 264 2.43 0.04 -6.94
CA GLY A 264 1.07 -0.24 -6.48
C GLY A 264 0.66 -1.71 -6.66
N GLY A 265 1.11 -2.37 -7.73
CA GLY A 265 0.79 -3.76 -8.03
C GLY A 265 1.69 -4.79 -7.34
N ASN A 266 2.89 -4.39 -6.92
CA ASN A 266 3.87 -5.30 -6.32
C ASN A 266 3.66 -5.50 -4.82
N ASP A 267 4.05 -4.53 -4.01
CA ASP A 267 4.26 -4.75 -2.58
C ASP A 267 2.96 -5.05 -1.83
N THR A 268 1.84 -4.49 -2.29
CA THR A 268 0.52 -4.73 -1.71
C THR A 268 0.07 -6.18 -1.86
N THR A 269 0.25 -6.75 -3.06
CA THR A 269 -0.05 -8.14 -3.38
C THR A 269 0.92 -9.08 -2.67
N ARG A 270 2.23 -8.77 -2.70
CA ARG A 270 3.30 -9.53 -2.04
C ARG A 270 3.00 -9.70 -0.55
N ASN A 271 2.71 -8.60 0.16
CA ASN A 271 2.42 -8.63 1.59
C ASN A 271 1.11 -9.36 1.90
N SER A 272 0.09 -9.27 1.03
CA SER A 272 -1.16 -10.02 1.19
C SER A 272 -0.94 -11.53 1.05
N MET A 273 -0.10 -11.97 0.09
CA MET A 273 0.25 -13.37 -0.08
C MET A 273 1.02 -13.91 1.13
N SER A 274 1.99 -13.16 1.65
CA SER A 274 2.72 -13.54 2.87
C SER A 274 1.79 -13.62 4.08
N ALA A 275 0.90 -12.64 4.22
CA ALA A 275 -0.10 -12.60 5.29
C ALA A 275 -1.10 -13.76 5.23
N SER A 276 -1.41 -14.28 4.03
CA SER A 276 -2.33 -15.41 3.89
C SER A 276 -1.84 -16.66 4.63
N VAL A 277 -0.56 -16.99 4.53
CA VAL A 277 0.05 -18.15 5.22
C VAL A 277 0.32 -17.83 6.68
N TYR A 278 0.86 -16.64 6.98
CA TYR A 278 1.11 -16.23 8.36
C TYR A 278 -0.19 -16.19 9.18
N GLY A 279 -1.25 -15.59 8.64
CA GLY A 279 -2.57 -15.57 9.26
C GLY A 279 -3.17 -16.97 9.41
N SER A 280 -3.06 -17.83 8.38
CA SER A 280 -3.52 -19.23 8.48
C SER A 280 -2.76 -20.04 9.54
N HIS A 281 -1.49 -19.72 9.78
CA HIS A 281 -0.69 -20.32 10.85
C HIS A 281 -1.13 -19.85 12.24
N LEU A 282 -1.42 -18.55 12.40
CA LEU A 282 -1.90 -17.99 13.67
C LEU A 282 -3.34 -18.42 14.01
N PHE A 283 -4.17 -18.68 12.99
CA PHE A 283 -5.58 -19.05 13.12
C PHE A 283 -5.87 -20.38 12.38
N PRO A 284 -5.30 -21.50 12.83
CA PRO A 284 -5.40 -22.78 12.12
C PRO A 284 -6.84 -23.29 12.00
N ASP A 285 -7.70 -23.02 13.00
CA ASP A 285 -9.12 -23.38 12.97
C ASP A 285 -9.87 -22.70 11.81
N GLN A 286 -9.48 -21.47 11.45
CA GLN A 286 -10.05 -20.75 10.32
C GLN A 286 -9.58 -21.35 9.00
N TRP A 287 -8.31 -21.75 8.91
CA TRP A 287 -7.81 -22.46 7.75
C TRP A 287 -8.47 -23.85 7.57
N ASP A 288 -8.77 -24.55 8.65
CA ASP A 288 -9.52 -25.82 8.61
C ASP A 288 -10.91 -25.65 8.00
N LYS A 289 -11.62 -24.55 8.31
CA LYS A 289 -12.90 -24.23 7.67
C LYS A 289 -12.77 -24.04 6.16
N VAL A 290 -11.76 -23.32 5.69
CA VAL A 290 -11.51 -23.12 4.25
C VAL A 290 -11.14 -24.44 3.56
N LYS A 291 -10.39 -25.32 4.22
CA LYS A 291 -10.11 -26.67 3.68
C LYS A 291 -11.38 -27.50 3.55
N ALA A 292 -12.29 -27.41 4.52
CA ALA A 292 -13.57 -28.11 4.51
C ALA A 292 -14.59 -27.52 3.53
N ASN A 293 -14.56 -26.20 3.32
CA ASN A 293 -15.45 -25.49 2.42
C ASN A 293 -14.70 -24.44 1.56
N ARG A 294 -14.48 -24.79 0.29
CA ARG A 294 -13.77 -23.92 -0.66
C ARG A 294 -14.59 -22.72 -1.15
N ASP A 295 -15.89 -22.69 -0.88
CA ASP A 295 -16.73 -21.52 -1.19
C ASP A 295 -16.36 -20.31 -0.30
N LEU A 296 -15.59 -20.52 0.77
CA LEU A 296 -15.05 -19.45 1.62
C LEU A 296 -13.86 -18.71 1.01
N ILE A 297 -13.27 -19.16 -0.10
CA ILE A 297 -12.07 -18.55 -0.69
C ILE A 297 -12.25 -17.05 -1.00
N PRO A 298 -13.36 -16.58 -1.61
CA PRO A 298 -13.56 -15.15 -1.85
C PRO A 298 -13.54 -14.32 -0.56
N ASN A 299 -14.18 -14.82 0.51
CA ASN A 299 -14.18 -14.14 1.80
C ASN A 299 -12.82 -14.20 2.49
N THR A 300 -12.11 -15.33 2.34
CA THR A 300 -10.73 -15.51 2.82
C THR A 300 -9.81 -14.44 2.23
N VAL A 301 -9.91 -14.18 0.92
CA VAL A 301 -9.12 -13.14 0.25
C VAL A 301 -9.45 -11.75 0.81
N ALA A 302 -10.73 -11.41 0.94
CA ALA A 302 -11.15 -10.11 1.48
C ALA A 302 -10.69 -9.91 2.94
N GLU A 303 -10.82 -10.94 3.77
CA GLU A 303 -10.42 -10.88 5.18
C GLU A 303 -8.90 -10.82 5.34
N VAL A 304 -8.12 -11.53 4.51
CA VAL A 304 -6.65 -11.39 4.50
C VAL A 304 -6.24 -9.97 4.14
N ILE A 305 -6.88 -9.34 3.15
CA ILE A 305 -6.58 -7.95 2.76
C ILE A 305 -6.93 -6.98 3.89
N ARG A 306 -8.09 -7.13 4.53
CA ARG A 306 -8.46 -6.32 5.72
C ARG A 306 -7.48 -6.54 6.86
N TRP A 307 -7.16 -7.80 7.16
CA TRP A 307 -6.31 -8.14 8.28
C TRP A 307 -4.88 -7.63 8.06
N GLN A 308 -4.28 -7.87 6.89
CA GLN A 308 -2.94 -7.38 6.58
C GLN A 308 -2.89 -5.86 6.46
N THR A 309 -3.90 -5.24 5.82
CA THR A 309 -3.89 -3.82 5.41
C THR A 309 -2.53 -3.42 4.79
N PRO A 310 -2.17 -3.92 3.59
CA PRO A 310 -0.82 -3.75 3.04
C PRO A 310 -0.37 -2.30 2.87
N LEU A 311 -1.31 -1.37 2.71
CA LEU A 311 -1.05 0.07 2.76
C LEU A 311 -1.65 0.61 4.05
N ALA A 312 -0.79 1.01 4.98
CA ALA A 312 -1.21 1.43 6.31
C ALA A 312 -2.03 2.72 6.30
N TYR A 313 -1.70 3.65 5.39
CA TYR A 313 -2.41 4.92 5.24
C TYR A 313 -2.30 5.47 3.81
N MET A 314 -3.13 6.47 3.53
CA MET A 314 -2.95 7.46 2.47
C MET A 314 -3.14 8.85 3.05
N ARG A 315 -2.54 9.85 2.41
CA ARG A 315 -2.59 11.26 2.83
C ARG A 315 -3.40 12.11 1.84
N ARG A 316 -4.01 13.17 2.36
CA ARG A 316 -4.66 14.26 1.61
C ARG A 316 -4.16 15.63 2.09
N THR A 317 -4.42 16.66 1.28
CA THR A 317 -4.30 18.08 1.67
C THR A 317 -5.70 18.69 1.82
N ALA A 318 -6.00 19.35 2.94
CA ALA A 318 -7.25 20.10 3.07
C ALA A 318 -7.25 21.36 2.18
N LEU A 319 -8.26 21.54 1.32
CA LEU A 319 -8.38 22.71 0.43
C LEU A 319 -9.12 23.90 1.05
N GLU A 320 -9.84 23.65 2.14
CA GLU A 320 -10.57 24.62 2.95
C GLU A 320 -10.59 24.19 4.42
N ASP A 321 -11.04 25.09 5.30
CA ASP A 321 -11.23 24.75 6.72
C ASP A 321 -12.41 23.78 6.87
N VAL A 322 -12.21 22.67 7.59
CA VAL A 322 -13.23 21.64 7.82
C VAL A 322 -13.37 21.34 9.31
N GLU A 323 -14.60 21.45 9.83
CA GLU A 323 -14.94 21.08 11.20
C GLU A 323 -15.28 19.58 11.30
N MET A 324 -14.59 18.86 12.18
CA MET A 324 -14.84 17.45 12.48
C MET A 324 -14.47 17.16 13.94
N HIS A 325 -15.30 16.40 14.67
CA HIS A 325 -15.09 16.07 16.09
C HIS A 325 -14.78 17.28 17.00
N GLY A 326 -15.34 18.46 16.69
CA GLY A 326 -15.11 19.70 17.45
C GLY A 326 -13.71 20.31 17.25
N LYS A 327 -12.98 19.87 16.23
CA LYS A 327 -11.69 20.42 15.81
C LYS A 327 -11.80 20.95 14.37
N THR A 328 -11.00 21.97 14.07
CA THR A 328 -10.89 22.51 12.71
C THR A 328 -9.61 21.99 12.04
N ILE A 329 -9.76 21.19 11.00
CA ILE A 329 -8.69 20.95 10.03
C ILE A 329 -8.55 22.22 9.21
N LYS A 330 -7.38 22.85 9.21
CA LYS A 330 -7.15 24.11 8.49
C LYS A 330 -6.82 23.85 7.03
N LYS A 331 -7.19 24.80 6.17
CA LYS A 331 -6.72 24.82 4.79
C LYS A 331 -5.19 24.68 4.72
N GLY A 332 -4.72 23.72 3.93
CA GLY A 332 -3.30 23.39 3.75
C GLY A 332 -2.79 22.27 4.66
N ASP A 333 -3.55 21.87 5.68
CA ASP A 333 -3.13 20.80 6.59
C ASP A 333 -3.01 19.44 5.87
N LYS A 334 -2.01 18.66 6.29
CA LYS A 334 -1.88 17.25 5.92
C LYS A 334 -2.89 16.42 6.71
N VAL A 335 -3.57 15.50 6.04
CA VAL A 335 -4.56 14.60 6.67
C VAL A 335 -4.25 13.16 6.29
N ALA A 336 -3.79 12.35 7.24
CA ALA A 336 -3.50 10.94 7.07
C ALA A 336 -4.71 10.08 7.48
N MET A 337 -5.18 9.29 6.52
CA MET A 337 -6.22 8.29 6.69
C MET A 337 -5.57 6.95 7.05
N TRP A 338 -5.53 6.60 8.33
CA TRP A 338 -4.88 5.37 8.80
C TRP A 338 -5.78 4.16 8.56
N TYR A 339 -5.81 3.67 7.32
CA TYR A 339 -6.56 2.46 6.92
C TYR A 339 -6.30 1.28 7.86
N VAL A 340 -5.06 1.10 8.32
CA VAL A 340 -4.70 0.03 9.26
C VAL A 340 -5.44 0.14 10.60
N SER A 341 -5.72 1.36 11.05
CA SER A 341 -6.54 1.64 12.22
C SER A 341 -8.02 1.45 11.92
N GLY A 342 -8.51 1.98 10.80
CA GLY A 342 -9.92 1.84 10.39
C GLY A 342 -10.34 0.38 10.20
N ASN A 343 -9.48 -0.44 9.61
CA ASN A 343 -9.67 -1.89 9.47
C ASN A 343 -9.58 -2.65 10.81
N ARG A 344 -9.23 -1.94 11.89
CA ARG A 344 -9.26 -2.42 13.27
C ARG A 344 -10.31 -1.74 14.17
N ASP A 345 -11.18 -0.92 13.60
CA ASP A 345 -12.23 -0.22 14.36
C ASP A 345 -13.35 -1.18 14.74
N GLU A 346 -13.46 -1.49 16.04
CA GLU A 346 -14.46 -2.39 16.60
C GLU A 346 -15.90 -1.88 16.46
N ARG A 347 -16.08 -0.59 16.17
CA ARG A 347 -17.39 0.00 15.83
C ARG A 347 -17.89 -0.48 14.47
N LYS A 348 -16.98 -0.86 13.57
CA LYS A 348 -17.28 -1.37 12.23
C LYS A 348 -17.13 -2.89 12.14
N PHE A 349 -16.05 -3.43 12.67
CA PHE A 349 -15.69 -4.84 12.55
C PHE A 349 -15.66 -5.50 13.93
N SER A 350 -16.57 -6.45 14.20
CA SER A 350 -16.53 -7.21 15.45
C SER A 350 -15.24 -8.04 15.55
N ASN A 351 -14.61 -8.04 16.73
CA ASN A 351 -13.32 -8.73 16.99
C ASN A 351 -12.27 -8.47 15.88
N PRO A 352 -11.92 -7.21 15.63
CA PRO A 352 -11.19 -6.82 14.42
C PRO A 352 -9.76 -7.40 14.34
N ASN A 353 -9.17 -7.74 15.48
CA ASN A 353 -7.82 -8.29 15.57
C ASN A 353 -7.75 -9.79 15.21
N VAL A 354 -8.90 -10.46 15.15
CA VAL A 354 -9.01 -11.87 14.75
C VAL A 354 -9.17 -11.95 13.24
N LEU A 355 -8.48 -12.91 12.63
CA LEU A 355 -8.72 -13.31 11.25
C LEU A 355 -9.95 -14.23 11.22
N ASP A 356 -11.03 -13.83 10.56
CA ASP A 356 -12.26 -14.62 10.49
C ASP A 356 -12.74 -14.79 9.04
N PHE A 357 -12.56 -15.98 8.47
CA PHE A 357 -12.88 -16.23 7.06
C PHE A 357 -14.38 -16.40 6.78
N GLU A 358 -15.22 -16.30 7.83
CA GLU A 358 -16.69 -16.29 7.73
C GLU A 358 -17.30 -14.91 8.03
N ARG A 359 -16.47 -13.85 8.18
CA ARG A 359 -16.91 -12.48 8.47
C ARG A 359 -17.96 -11.96 7.49
#